data_AF-A0A955EG74-F1
#
_entry.id   AF-A0A955EG74-F1
#
_cell.length_a   1.000
_cell.length_b   1.000
_cell.length_c   1.000
_cell.angle_alpha   90.00
_cell.angle_beta   90.00
_cell.angle_gamma   90.00
#
_symmetry.space_group_name_H-M   'P 1'
#
loop_
_entity.id
_entity.type
_entity.pdbx_description
1 polymer ?
#
loop_
_entity_poly.entity_id
_entity_poly.type
_entity_poly.pdbx_seq_one_letter_code
_entity_poly.pdbx_strand_id
1 'polypeptide(L)'
;CVVADARAAQREIRRPDYYPMISGNNWLWPEAALELIADSGDPDQNCQNLLHEWHYNNAEIARIDVQLENLGAAGGAAPPVPGGRSPAPGAGDGNNPPRPGPGGGAPPDRGRPPREGSRADAGWPIVPDTWRAQMGGRGGGGRKDNSANEKAEREAREARKKAERIEQLKSRRADFVARNLEIEQILGDECGIDPAGQPLVDPYTQVFEEDVLPITSGDAEAVTLWSHDITAASGATYRYRMRVWVTNPFYGKAASLGEDQKHLADAPALASDFSPWTNPVSVFGDRYYYIVTAQQSDASAVIQTRARATAELFEFYYGYWRRGIVRLDPGDPLLADAEVPDLPLFSMDQDDKGAWTAERQDAALSGPRLIDLSSAFLLSVAGIPAERNQPLVYVRNADGQLVIRVPRDDRGSALYTLMSNSAVDGLTALVLEPGSNARRASSLPDSAPGNRPRPGERTPIGDSPEGPRNPNDTGFTDPDQF
;
A
#
# COMPACT_ATOMS: atom_id res chain seq x y z
N CYS A 1 20.71 -50.80 -21.29
CA CYS A 1 20.61 -49.66 -20.34
C CYS A 1 19.86 -48.47 -20.93
N VAL A 2 20.23 -47.94 -22.10
CA VAL A 2 19.61 -46.73 -22.72
C VAL A 2 18.07 -46.75 -22.85
N VAL A 3 17.45 -47.90 -23.17
CA VAL A 3 15.99 -48.02 -23.29
C VAL A 3 15.26 -47.98 -21.93
N ALA A 4 15.93 -48.44 -20.87
CA ALA A 4 15.39 -48.36 -19.51
C ALA A 4 15.43 -46.92 -18.99
N ASP A 5 16.52 -46.20 -19.26
CA ASP A 5 16.69 -44.78 -18.92
C ASP A 5 15.68 -43.91 -19.68
N ALA A 6 15.42 -44.18 -20.96
CA ALA A 6 14.42 -43.44 -21.74
C ALA A 6 12.98 -43.66 -21.23
N ARG A 7 12.65 -44.86 -20.73
CA ARG A 7 11.34 -45.16 -20.10
C ARG A 7 11.23 -44.62 -18.68
N ALA A 8 12.34 -44.46 -17.97
CA ALA A 8 12.39 -43.78 -16.68
C ALA A 8 12.17 -42.27 -16.89
N ALA A 9 12.93 -41.64 -17.80
CA ALA A 9 12.77 -40.24 -18.17
C ALA A 9 11.37 -39.93 -18.72
N GLN A 10 10.78 -40.80 -19.58
CA GLN A 10 9.39 -40.63 -20.02
C GLN A 10 8.37 -40.72 -18.88
N ARG A 11 8.64 -41.50 -17.83
CA ARG A 11 7.76 -41.57 -16.66
C ARG A 11 7.89 -40.32 -15.80
N GLU A 12 9.10 -39.85 -15.59
CA GLU A 12 9.43 -38.63 -14.85
C GLU A 12 8.83 -37.38 -15.53
N ILE A 13 8.90 -37.29 -16.86
CA ILE A 13 8.26 -36.22 -17.64
C ILE A 13 6.72 -36.28 -17.56
N ARG A 14 6.13 -37.47 -17.50
CA ARG A 14 4.66 -37.65 -17.48
C ARG A 14 4.03 -37.53 -16.10
N ARG A 15 4.84 -37.67 -15.04
CA ARG A 15 4.42 -37.63 -13.64
C ARG A 15 5.55 -36.99 -12.82
N PRO A 16 5.74 -35.66 -12.91
CA PRO A 16 6.66 -35.00 -12.02
C PRO A 16 6.26 -35.30 -10.58
N ASP A 17 7.23 -35.57 -9.71
CA ASP A 17 6.99 -35.70 -8.29
C ASP A 17 6.49 -34.35 -7.76
N TYR A 18 5.21 -34.28 -7.45
CA TYR A 18 4.62 -33.10 -6.81
C TYR A 18 5.09 -33.07 -5.37
N TYR A 19 5.84 -32.04 -5.00
CA TYR A 19 6.16 -31.78 -3.61
C TYR A 19 4.95 -31.08 -2.97
N PRO A 20 4.27 -31.70 -1.99
CA PRO A 20 3.21 -31.03 -1.26
C PRO A 20 3.84 -29.95 -0.38
N MET A 21 3.67 -28.68 -0.76
CA MET A 21 3.79 -27.60 0.23
C MET A 21 2.60 -27.73 1.17
N ILE A 22 2.89 -27.87 2.47
CA ILE A 22 1.88 -28.20 3.48
C ILE A 22 1.07 -26.96 3.90
N SER A 23 1.55 -25.77 3.57
CA SER A 23 0.87 -24.51 3.88
C SER A 23 1.48 -23.37 3.07
N GLY A 24 0.72 -22.29 2.93
CA GLY A 24 1.05 -21.11 2.13
C GLY A 24 -0.13 -20.76 1.23
N ASN A 25 -0.15 -19.52 0.74
CA ASN A 25 -1.11 -19.15 -0.31
C ASN A 25 -0.90 -20.10 -1.49
N ASN A 26 -2.00 -20.59 -2.07
CA ASN A 26 -1.91 -21.34 -3.31
C ASN A 26 -1.09 -20.52 -4.30
N TRP A 27 -0.19 -21.18 -5.03
CA TRP A 27 0.39 -20.53 -6.19
C TRP A 27 -0.77 -20.15 -7.11
N LEU A 28 -1.01 -18.85 -7.22
CA LEU A 28 -1.99 -18.28 -8.13
C LEU A 28 -1.31 -18.08 -9.47
N TRP A 29 -2.03 -18.40 -10.54
CA TRP A 29 -1.63 -17.95 -11.87
C TRP A 29 -1.44 -16.44 -11.85
N PRO A 30 -0.43 -15.84 -12.52
CA PRO A 30 -0.23 -14.40 -12.51
C PRO A 30 -1.51 -13.62 -12.85
N GLU A 31 -2.29 -14.10 -13.82
CA GLU A 31 -3.61 -13.56 -14.16
C GLU A 31 -4.59 -13.63 -12.98
N ALA A 32 -4.67 -14.79 -12.30
CA ALA A 32 -5.53 -14.95 -11.12
C ALA A 32 -5.01 -14.16 -9.90
N ALA A 33 -3.70 -13.94 -9.79
CA ALA A 33 -3.11 -13.09 -8.76
C ALA A 33 -3.43 -11.61 -9.04
N LEU A 34 -3.33 -11.20 -10.30
CA LEU A 34 -3.72 -9.86 -10.77
C LEU A 34 -5.23 -9.64 -10.64
N GLU A 35 -6.04 -10.65 -10.96
CA GLU A 35 -7.48 -10.63 -10.71
C GLU A 35 -7.75 -10.58 -9.21
N LEU A 36 -7.04 -11.31 -8.34
CA LEU A 36 -7.24 -11.22 -6.90
C LEU A 36 -6.83 -9.84 -6.34
N ILE A 37 -5.78 -9.22 -6.91
CA ILE A 37 -5.35 -7.84 -6.61
C ILE A 37 -6.35 -6.81 -7.19
N ALA A 38 -7.04 -7.13 -8.28
CA ALA A 38 -8.07 -6.30 -8.87
C ALA A 38 -9.45 -6.48 -8.19
N ASP A 39 -9.77 -7.69 -7.73
CA ASP A 39 -10.99 -8.10 -7.02
C ASP A 39 -10.88 -7.90 -5.50
N SER A 40 -9.69 -7.57 -4.96
CA SER A 40 -9.56 -7.04 -3.58
C SER A 40 -10.32 -5.73 -3.39
N GLY A 41 -11.00 -5.26 -4.44
CA GLY A 41 -12.12 -4.36 -4.36
C GLY A 41 -11.68 -2.93 -4.54
N ASP A 42 -12.59 -2.14 -5.07
CA ASP A 42 -12.61 -0.68 -4.90
C ASP A 42 -12.06 -0.38 -3.49
N PRO A 43 -10.96 0.41 -3.36
CA PRO A 43 -10.31 0.62 -2.08
C PRO A 43 -11.38 0.91 -1.04
N ASP A 44 -11.34 0.18 0.09
CA ASP A 44 -12.36 0.30 1.14
C ASP A 44 -12.68 1.78 1.37
N GLN A 45 -13.94 2.12 1.66
CA GLN A 45 -14.37 3.50 1.83
C GLN A 45 -13.45 4.25 2.82
N ASN A 46 -12.87 3.53 3.78
CA ASN A 46 -11.83 4.03 4.67
C ASN A 46 -10.54 4.48 3.93
N CYS A 47 -10.00 3.66 3.03
CA CYS A 47 -8.86 3.97 2.17
C CYS A 47 -9.15 5.18 1.26
N GLN A 48 -10.34 5.27 0.69
CA GLN A 48 -10.74 6.45 -0.10
C GLN A 48 -10.82 7.72 0.76
N ASN A 49 -11.30 7.61 2.00
CA ASN A 49 -11.34 8.74 2.94
C ASN A 49 -9.93 9.20 3.32
N LEU A 50 -9.01 8.27 3.56
CA LEU A 50 -7.61 8.55 3.84
C LEU A 50 -6.92 9.23 2.64
N LEU A 51 -7.14 8.73 1.42
CA LEU A 51 -6.62 9.36 0.21
C LEU A 51 -7.14 10.80 0.04
N HIS A 52 -8.43 11.04 0.29
CA HIS A 52 -9.00 12.39 0.31
C HIS A 52 -8.39 13.27 1.40
N GLU A 53 -8.17 12.75 2.61
CA GLU A 53 -7.52 13.47 3.70
C GLU A 53 -6.08 13.86 3.32
N TRP A 54 -5.33 12.94 2.71
CA TRP A 54 -3.97 13.21 2.23
C TRP A 54 -3.93 14.33 1.19
N HIS A 55 -4.82 14.29 0.18
CA HIS A 55 -4.93 15.35 -0.83
C HIS A 55 -5.33 16.69 -0.21
N TYR A 56 -6.27 16.68 0.74
CA TYR A 56 -6.68 17.89 1.47
C TYR A 56 -5.51 18.53 2.22
N ASN A 57 -4.75 17.74 2.97
CA ASN A 57 -3.58 18.18 3.72
C ASN A 57 -2.50 18.76 2.79
N ASN A 58 -2.24 18.13 1.64
CA ASN A 58 -1.29 18.65 0.66
C ASN A 58 -1.74 19.98 0.05
N ALA A 59 -3.03 20.15 -0.23
CA ALA A 59 -3.57 21.43 -0.68
C ALA A 59 -3.43 22.52 0.40
N GLU A 60 -3.61 22.19 1.68
CA GLU A 60 -3.37 23.12 2.79
C GLU A 60 -1.89 23.47 2.96
N ILE A 61 -0.97 22.50 2.83
CA ILE A 61 0.49 22.76 2.85
C ILE A 61 0.85 23.75 1.75
N ALA A 62 0.38 23.55 0.51
CA ALA A 62 0.63 24.45 -0.61
C ALA A 62 0.08 25.87 -0.35
N ARG A 63 -1.10 26.00 0.25
CA ARG A 63 -1.67 27.30 0.65
C ARG A 63 -0.82 27.99 1.72
N ILE A 64 -0.34 27.24 2.72
CA ILE A 64 0.52 27.78 3.78
C ILE A 64 1.86 28.25 3.20
N ASP A 65 2.44 27.50 2.27
CA ASP A 65 3.71 27.86 1.62
C ASP A 65 3.59 29.19 0.85
N VAL A 66 2.49 29.40 0.10
CA VAL A 66 2.21 30.69 -0.55
C VAL A 66 2.01 31.82 0.47
N GLN A 67 1.40 31.56 1.62
CA GLN A 67 1.25 32.58 2.68
C GLN A 67 2.59 32.96 3.30
N LEU A 68 3.46 31.97 3.55
CA LEU A 68 4.81 32.19 4.06
C LEU A 68 5.66 32.99 3.07
N GLU A 69 5.57 32.69 1.78
CA GLU A 69 6.27 33.43 0.71
C GLU A 69 5.82 34.90 0.65
N ASN A 70 4.50 35.14 0.66
CA ASN A 70 3.94 36.50 0.64
C ASN A 70 4.35 37.31 1.89
N LEU A 71 4.38 36.67 3.06
CA LEU A 71 4.87 37.32 4.28
C LEU A 71 6.39 37.56 4.23
N GLY A 72 7.17 36.66 3.62
CA GLY A 72 8.61 36.82 3.42
C GLY A 72 8.96 37.97 2.49
N ALA A 73 8.34 38.04 1.31
CA ALA A 73 8.62 39.04 0.28
C ALA A 73 8.34 40.49 0.72
N ALA A 74 7.33 40.70 1.57
CA ALA A 74 6.96 42.02 2.06
C ALA A 74 7.97 42.65 3.05
N GLY A 75 9.04 41.96 3.44
CA GLY A 75 10.03 42.46 4.40
C GLY A 75 11.30 43.09 3.80
N GLY A 76 11.48 43.02 2.47
CA GLY A 76 12.80 43.16 1.85
C GLY A 76 12.95 44.29 0.84
N ALA A 77 12.41 45.48 1.08
CA ALA A 77 12.91 46.74 0.49
C ALA A 77 12.06 47.90 1.04
N ALA A 78 12.69 48.80 1.79
CA ALA A 78 12.13 50.14 1.90
C ALA A 78 12.08 50.71 0.48
N PRO A 79 10.91 51.15 -0.05
CA PRO A 79 10.89 51.84 -1.33
C PRO A 79 11.89 53.01 -1.26
N PRO A 80 12.72 53.23 -2.30
CA PRO A 80 13.67 54.33 -2.29
C PRO A 80 12.92 55.60 -1.92
N VAL A 81 13.40 56.28 -0.87
CA VAL A 81 12.84 57.55 -0.42
C VAL A 81 12.76 58.47 -1.64
N PRO A 82 11.57 58.99 -2.02
CA PRO A 82 11.49 59.91 -3.13
C PRO A 82 12.35 61.12 -2.80
N GLY A 83 13.48 61.24 -3.50
CA GLY A 83 14.37 62.39 -3.43
C GLY A 83 13.57 63.66 -3.63
N GLY A 84 13.88 64.66 -2.81
CA GLY A 84 13.13 65.92 -2.70
C GLY A 84 12.76 66.54 -4.05
N ARG A 85 11.50 66.92 -4.19
CA ARG A 85 11.04 67.80 -5.25
C ARG A 85 11.54 69.21 -4.98
N SER A 86 12.51 69.65 -5.78
CA SER A 86 12.74 71.06 -6.09
C SER A 86 11.46 71.73 -6.62
N PRO A 87 11.23 73.03 -6.40
CA PRO A 87 10.06 73.73 -6.92
C PRO A 87 10.26 74.27 -8.34
N ALA A 88 9.15 74.21 -9.09
CA ALA A 88 8.77 75.01 -10.28
C ALA A 88 9.45 74.71 -11.64
N PRO A 89 8.90 75.16 -12.80
CA PRO A 89 7.52 75.49 -13.17
C PRO A 89 7.10 74.80 -14.51
N GLY A 90 5.85 74.97 -14.95
CA GLY A 90 5.54 74.98 -16.39
C GLY A 90 4.44 74.02 -16.85
N ALA A 91 3.47 74.61 -17.53
CA ALA A 91 2.35 74.00 -18.22
C ALA A 91 2.80 73.05 -19.36
N GLY A 92 1.94 72.10 -19.71
CA GLY A 92 2.09 71.28 -20.92
C GLY A 92 0.97 70.26 -21.05
N ASP A 93 0.06 70.54 -21.99
CA ASP A 93 -1.07 69.73 -22.42
C ASP A 93 -0.70 68.31 -22.87
N GLY A 94 -1.68 67.41 -22.80
CA GLY A 94 -1.91 66.43 -23.86
C GLY A 94 -1.82 64.94 -23.51
N ASN A 95 -2.87 64.22 -23.96
CA ASN A 95 -2.93 62.79 -24.28
C ASN A 95 -3.15 61.77 -23.16
N ASN A 96 -4.44 61.51 -22.87
CA ASN A 96 -4.91 60.18 -22.43
C ASN A 96 -5.39 59.37 -23.67
N PRO A 97 -4.95 58.13 -23.88
CA PRO A 97 -5.59 57.20 -24.81
C PRO A 97 -6.83 56.50 -24.19
N PRO A 98 -7.78 56.02 -25.01
CA PRO A 98 -9.08 55.52 -24.55
C PRO A 98 -9.03 54.08 -24.02
N ARG A 99 -9.88 53.81 -23.03
CA ARG A 99 -10.17 52.47 -22.49
C ARG A 99 -11.10 51.70 -23.45
N PRO A 100 -10.87 50.40 -23.70
CA PRO A 100 -11.82 49.57 -24.44
C PRO A 100 -12.94 49.06 -23.52
N GLY A 101 -14.18 49.13 -24.01
CA GLY A 101 -15.39 48.65 -23.32
C GLY A 101 -15.61 47.13 -23.46
N PRO A 102 -16.50 46.54 -22.64
CA PRO A 102 -16.88 45.14 -22.78
C PRO A 102 -18.09 44.99 -23.70
N GLY A 103 -17.87 44.30 -24.83
CA GLY A 103 -18.91 43.81 -25.72
C GLY A 103 -19.52 42.51 -25.18
N GLY A 104 -20.85 42.43 -25.24
CA GLY A 104 -21.64 41.30 -24.77
C GLY A 104 -21.70 40.12 -25.74
N GLY A 105 -22.15 39.00 -25.20
CA GLY A 105 -22.58 37.81 -25.93
C GLY A 105 -23.36 36.89 -24.99
N ALA A 106 -24.69 36.89 -25.10
CA ALA A 106 -25.58 35.87 -24.54
C ALA A 106 -25.53 34.59 -25.41
N PRO A 107 -25.96 33.41 -24.93
CA PRO A 107 -27.35 32.97 -25.18
C PRO A 107 -27.92 32.05 -24.04
N PRO A 108 -28.98 31.24 -24.22
CA PRO A 108 -30.29 31.55 -23.66
C PRO A 108 -30.81 30.56 -22.58
N ASP A 109 -31.63 31.13 -21.70
CA ASP A 109 -32.94 30.64 -21.23
C ASP A 109 -33.20 29.13 -21.13
N ARG A 110 -33.22 28.60 -19.89
CA ARG A 110 -34.23 27.62 -19.43
C ARG A 110 -34.53 27.76 -17.92
N GLY A 111 -35.72 28.31 -17.64
CA GLY A 111 -36.68 27.70 -16.70
C GLY A 111 -36.39 27.78 -15.20
N ARG A 112 -36.96 28.78 -14.52
CA ARG A 112 -37.35 28.65 -13.10
C ARG A 112 -38.67 29.39 -12.84
N PRO A 113 -39.67 28.73 -12.21
CA PRO A 113 -41.00 29.30 -11.99
C PRO A 113 -41.05 30.30 -10.81
N PRO A 114 -42.12 31.10 -10.71
CA PRO A 114 -42.19 32.22 -9.76
C PRO A 114 -42.68 31.77 -8.39
N ARG A 115 -42.26 32.47 -7.33
CA ARG A 115 -43.00 32.48 -6.07
C ARG A 115 -43.03 33.88 -5.45
N GLU A 116 -44.15 34.52 -5.75
CA GLU A 116 -44.93 35.45 -4.96
C GLU A 116 -44.84 35.20 -3.44
N GLY A 117 -44.79 36.28 -2.63
CA GLY A 117 -44.96 36.18 -1.19
C GLY A 117 -44.43 37.39 -0.41
N SER A 118 -45.32 38.35 -0.19
CA SER A 118 -45.16 39.60 0.54
C SER A 118 -45.00 39.45 2.07
N ARG A 119 -44.23 40.38 2.67
CA ARG A 119 -44.28 40.99 4.02
C ARG A 119 -42.87 41.48 4.37
N ALA A 120 -42.61 42.53 5.14
CA ALA A 120 -43.32 43.70 5.64
C ALA A 120 -42.23 44.50 6.41
N ASP A 121 -42.25 45.82 6.25
CA ASP A 121 -41.90 46.84 7.26
C ASP A 121 -41.04 46.45 8.48
N ALA A 122 -39.81 46.98 8.54
CA ALA A 122 -39.22 47.51 9.77
C ALA A 122 -38.15 48.55 9.42
N GLY A 123 -38.45 49.81 9.72
CA GLY A 123 -37.64 50.97 9.39
C GLY A 123 -36.37 51.13 10.21
N TRP A 124 -35.38 51.73 9.57
CA TRP A 124 -34.33 52.52 10.20
C TRP A 124 -34.38 53.93 9.59
N PRO A 125 -34.36 55.00 10.39
CA PRO A 125 -34.60 56.35 9.87
C PRO A 125 -33.39 56.90 9.12
N ILE A 126 -33.68 57.62 8.04
CA ILE A 126 -32.74 58.48 7.32
C ILE A 126 -32.36 59.64 8.25
N VAL A 127 -31.09 59.74 8.61
CA VAL A 127 -30.54 60.88 9.36
C VAL A 127 -30.20 62.02 8.38
N PRO A 128 -30.73 63.25 8.52
CA PRO A 128 -30.43 64.36 7.61
C PRO A 128 -29.02 64.94 7.81
N ASP A 129 -28.43 65.43 6.71
CA ASP A 129 -27.06 65.98 6.60
C ASP A 129 -26.77 67.26 7.43
N THR A 130 -27.67 67.71 8.30
CA THR A 130 -27.52 68.95 9.10
C THR A 130 -26.86 68.74 10.46
N TRP A 131 -26.48 67.52 10.82
CA TRP A 131 -25.74 67.22 12.07
C TRP A 131 -24.22 67.38 11.97
N ARG A 132 -23.70 67.98 10.89
CA ARG A 132 -22.25 68.15 10.63
C ARG A 132 -21.65 69.50 11.02
N ALA A 133 -22.41 70.39 11.67
CA ALA A 133 -21.93 71.77 11.87
C ALA A 133 -22.35 72.41 13.20
N GLN A 134 -22.07 71.78 14.34
CA GLN A 134 -21.99 72.54 15.60
C GLN A 134 -21.30 71.72 16.69
N MET A 135 -20.03 72.00 16.92
CA MET A 135 -19.31 71.92 18.21
C MET A 135 -17.84 72.22 17.89
N GLY A 136 -17.57 73.51 17.68
CA GLY A 136 -16.21 74.03 17.71
C GLY A 136 -15.64 73.91 19.12
N GLY A 137 -14.42 73.39 19.22
CA GLY A 137 -13.66 73.25 20.46
C GLY A 137 -12.18 73.46 20.18
N ARG A 138 -11.83 74.74 20.02
CA ARG A 138 -10.51 75.30 19.82
C ARG A 138 -9.60 74.97 21.03
N GLY A 139 -8.52 74.24 20.80
CA GLY A 139 -7.50 73.93 21.81
C GLY A 139 -6.17 73.60 21.16
N GLY A 140 -5.44 74.65 20.76
CA GLY A 140 -4.06 74.53 20.30
C GLY A 140 -3.13 74.23 21.48
N GLY A 141 -2.45 73.09 21.40
CA GLY A 141 -1.34 72.74 22.26
C GLY A 141 -0.30 72.01 21.42
N GLY A 142 0.83 72.66 21.14
CA GLY A 142 1.91 72.08 20.37
C GLY A 142 2.51 70.87 21.10
N ARG A 143 2.20 69.66 20.63
CA ARG A 143 2.99 68.46 20.89
C ARG A 143 3.92 68.26 19.69
N LYS A 144 5.04 68.97 19.72
CA LYS A 144 6.20 68.59 18.92
C LYS A 144 6.91 67.44 19.66
N ASP A 145 7.28 66.42 18.89
CA ASP A 145 8.34 65.43 19.17
C ASP A 145 7.99 64.01 19.69
N ASN A 146 6.73 63.62 19.86
CA ASN A 146 6.38 62.20 20.20
C ASN A 146 6.00 61.30 19.00
N SER A 147 5.82 61.83 17.79
CA SER A 147 5.27 61.05 16.66
C SER A 147 6.23 59.99 16.10
N ALA A 148 7.54 60.20 16.21
CA ALA A 148 8.55 59.24 15.77
C ALA A 148 8.55 57.97 16.63
N ASN A 149 8.36 58.13 17.95
CA ASN A 149 8.34 57.01 18.88
C ASN A 149 7.06 56.17 18.73
N GLU A 150 5.91 56.82 18.55
CA GLU A 150 4.63 56.13 18.29
C GLU A 150 4.64 55.35 16.96
N LYS A 151 5.29 55.89 15.92
CA LYS A 151 5.45 55.20 14.63
C LYS A 151 6.35 53.96 14.78
N ALA A 152 7.48 54.09 15.47
CA ALA A 152 8.40 52.99 15.72
C ALA A 152 7.76 51.87 16.57
N GLU A 153 6.99 52.22 17.60
CA GLU A 153 6.25 51.23 18.40
C GLU A 153 5.19 50.50 17.58
N ARG A 154 4.50 51.20 16.67
CA ARG A 154 3.52 50.58 15.78
C ARG A 154 4.17 49.60 14.81
N GLU A 155 5.27 49.99 14.18
CA GLU A 155 6.05 49.12 13.28
C GLU A 155 6.59 47.89 14.03
N ALA A 156 7.09 48.07 15.26
CA ALA A 156 7.54 46.96 16.10
C ALA A 156 6.40 46.00 16.50
N ARG A 157 5.20 46.52 16.79
CA ARG A 157 4.01 45.69 17.08
C ARG A 157 3.55 44.93 15.83
N GLU A 158 3.56 45.56 14.66
CA GLU A 158 3.22 44.91 13.39
C GLU A 158 4.25 43.84 13.01
N ALA A 159 5.54 44.09 13.23
CA ALA A 159 6.61 43.12 13.03
C ALA A 159 6.48 41.90 13.97
N ARG A 160 6.17 42.12 15.25
CA ARG A 160 5.92 41.02 16.22
C ARG A 160 4.74 40.16 15.82
N LYS A 161 3.60 40.77 15.46
CA LYS A 161 2.41 40.06 14.98
C LYS A 161 2.71 39.25 13.71
N LYS A 162 3.51 39.81 12.79
CA LYS A 162 3.94 39.12 11.58
C LYS A 162 4.83 37.91 11.89
N ALA A 163 5.80 38.06 12.78
CA ALA A 163 6.67 36.97 13.20
C ALA A 163 5.89 35.84 13.88
N GLU A 164 4.98 36.18 14.79
CA GLU A 164 4.08 35.21 15.44
C GLU A 164 3.21 34.48 14.41
N ARG A 165 2.68 35.20 13.41
CA ARG A 165 1.91 34.58 12.33
C ARG A 165 2.74 33.63 11.49
N ILE A 166 4.00 33.97 11.18
CA ILE A 166 4.91 33.08 10.45
C ILE A 166 5.15 31.80 11.24
N GLU A 167 5.37 31.90 12.55
CA GLU A 167 5.62 30.74 13.39
C GLU A 167 4.38 29.84 13.51
N GLN A 168 3.19 30.42 13.66
CA GLN A 168 1.93 29.67 13.62
C GLN A 168 1.74 28.92 12.30
N LEU A 169 2.06 29.54 11.17
CA LEU A 169 1.97 28.91 9.86
C LEU A 169 2.97 27.75 9.71
N LYS A 170 4.21 27.93 10.17
CA LYS A 170 5.22 26.85 10.17
C LYS A 170 4.79 25.66 11.03
N SER A 171 4.28 25.92 12.23
CA SER A 171 3.76 24.86 13.11
C SER A 171 2.64 24.09 12.41
N ARG A 172 1.64 24.80 11.87
CA ARG A 172 0.51 24.17 11.19
C ARG A 172 0.93 23.37 9.94
N ARG A 173 1.94 23.85 9.20
CA ARG A 173 2.54 23.11 8.09
C ARG A 173 3.19 21.81 8.56
N ALA A 174 3.93 21.86 9.66
CA ALA A 174 4.58 20.68 10.22
C ALA A 174 3.56 19.62 10.66
N ASP A 175 2.44 20.05 11.25
CA ASP A 175 1.34 19.15 11.65
C ASP A 175 0.73 18.42 10.44
N PHE A 176 0.45 19.14 9.35
CA PHE A 176 -0.06 18.52 8.11
C PHE A 176 0.93 17.54 7.47
N VAL A 177 2.23 17.88 7.47
CA VAL A 177 3.28 16.97 6.93
C VAL A 177 3.37 15.70 7.77
N ALA A 178 3.33 15.83 9.10
CA ALA A 178 3.34 14.68 10.00
C ALA A 178 2.11 13.79 9.77
N ARG A 179 0.93 14.38 9.59
CA ARG A 179 -0.30 13.65 9.29
C ARG A 179 -0.27 12.95 7.94
N ASN A 180 0.31 13.58 6.90
CA ASN A 180 0.46 12.93 5.60
C ASN A 180 1.38 11.72 5.65
N LEU A 181 2.48 11.79 6.38
CA LEU A 181 3.38 10.65 6.55
C LEU A 181 2.66 9.46 7.23
N GLU A 182 1.80 9.73 8.22
CA GLU A 182 0.96 8.71 8.87
C GLU A 182 -0.04 8.11 7.89
N ILE A 183 -0.72 8.94 7.10
CA ILE A 183 -1.68 8.47 6.09
C ILE A 183 -0.99 7.64 5.00
N GLU A 184 0.18 8.06 4.51
CA GLU A 184 0.96 7.30 3.52
C GLU A 184 1.31 5.90 4.02
N GLN A 185 1.68 5.80 5.29
CA GLN A 185 1.96 4.51 5.91
C GLN A 185 0.71 3.64 5.98
N ILE A 186 -0.45 4.19 6.38
CA ILE A 186 -1.71 3.43 6.44
C ILE A 186 -2.17 3.02 5.04
N LEU A 187 -2.06 3.90 4.03
CA LEU A 187 -2.40 3.58 2.65
C LEU A 187 -1.51 2.44 2.10
N GLY A 188 -0.23 2.42 2.46
CA GLY A 188 0.67 1.35 2.07
C GLY A 188 0.41 0.03 2.80
N ASP A 189 0.31 0.08 4.12
CA ASP A 189 0.22 -1.11 4.98
C ASP A 189 -1.18 -1.75 4.95
N GLU A 190 -2.25 -0.95 4.98
CA GLU A 190 -3.64 -1.44 5.06
C GLU A 190 -4.34 -1.45 3.70
N CYS A 191 -4.05 -0.49 2.83
CA CYS A 191 -4.80 -0.31 1.58
C CYS A 191 -4.06 -0.82 0.34
N GLY A 192 -2.77 -1.14 0.43
CA GLY A 192 -1.97 -1.59 -0.71
C GLY A 192 -1.94 -0.61 -1.88
N ILE A 193 -2.11 0.69 -1.62
CA ILE A 193 -2.11 1.75 -2.63
C ILE A 193 -1.14 2.86 -2.26
N ASP A 194 -0.56 3.49 -3.28
CA ASP A 194 0.27 4.67 -3.11
C ASP A 194 -0.59 5.95 -2.96
N PRO A 195 0.02 7.11 -2.64
CA PRO A 195 -0.71 8.37 -2.50
C PRO A 195 -1.27 8.92 -3.83
N ALA A 196 -0.91 8.34 -4.97
CA ALA A 196 -1.52 8.60 -6.27
C ALA A 196 -2.75 7.68 -6.53
N GLY A 197 -3.11 6.85 -5.55
CA GLY A 197 -4.20 5.88 -5.64
C GLY A 197 -3.88 4.71 -6.58
N GLN A 198 -2.62 4.50 -6.92
CA GLN A 198 -2.19 3.34 -7.71
C GLN A 198 -1.93 2.16 -6.77
N PRO A 199 -2.25 0.92 -7.17
CA PRO A 199 -1.85 -0.26 -6.43
C PRO A 199 -0.33 -0.25 -6.23
N LEU A 200 0.13 -0.53 -5.01
CA LEU A 200 1.52 -0.85 -4.74
C LEU A 200 1.81 -2.21 -5.37
N VAL A 201 2.17 -2.19 -6.65
CA VAL A 201 2.65 -3.38 -7.34
C VAL A 201 3.94 -3.80 -6.66
N ASP A 202 3.95 -4.99 -6.05
CA ASP A 202 5.17 -5.58 -5.54
C ASP A 202 6.19 -5.59 -6.69
N PRO A 203 7.37 -4.95 -6.55
CA PRO A 203 8.39 -4.92 -7.61
C PRO A 203 8.85 -6.32 -8.06
N TYR A 204 8.53 -7.36 -7.29
CA TYR A 204 8.80 -8.76 -7.63
C TYR A 204 7.65 -9.45 -8.37
N THR A 205 6.45 -8.87 -8.43
CA THR A 205 5.33 -9.40 -9.22
C THR A 205 5.54 -9.02 -10.69
N GLN A 206 6.08 -9.96 -11.47
CA GLN A 206 6.14 -9.82 -12.92
C GLN A 206 4.74 -9.99 -13.52
N VAL A 207 4.21 -8.89 -14.03
CA VAL A 207 3.02 -8.90 -14.91
C VAL A 207 3.50 -9.31 -16.29
N PHE A 208 3.01 -10.46 -16.79
CA PHE A 208 3.26 -10.88 -18.16
C PHE A 208 2.18 -10.24 -19.05
N GLU A 209 2.59 -9.54 -20.10
CA GLU A 209 1.65 -8.90 -21.05
C GLU A 209 1.09 -9.87 -22.10
N GLU A 210 1.60 -11.11 -22.18
CA GLU A 210 1.26 -12.09 -23.21
C GLU A 210 0.10 -13.01 -22.78
N ASP A 211 -0.91 -13.16 -23.63
CA ASP A 211 -2.01 -14.12 -23.43
C ASP A 211 -1.48 -15.55 -23.36
N VAL A 212 -1.69 -16.25 -22.23
CA VAL A 212 -1.23 -17.63 -22.04
C VAL A 212 -2.15 -18.61 -22.78
N LEU A 213 -1.85 -18.90 -24.05
CA LEU A 213 -2.59 -19.89 -24.83
C LEU A 213 -2.19 -21.33 -24.46
N PRO A 214 -3.13 -22.30 -24.49
CA PRO A 214 -2.79 -23.71 -24.34
C PRO A 214 -1.75 -24.14 -25.37
N ILE A 215 -0.78 -24.99 -24.99
CA ILE A 215 0.25 -25.53 -25.90
C ILE A 215 -0.32 -26.29 -27.12
N THR A 216 -1.59 -26.70 -27.03
CA THR A 216 -2.32 -27.38 -28.11
C THR A 216 -3.10 -26.43 -29.01
N SER A 217 -3.11 -25.12 -28.73
CA SER A 217 -3.74 -24.15 -29.60
C SER A 217 -2.90 -24.04 -30.89
N GLY A 218 -3.57 -23.95 -32.05
CA GLY A 218 -2.88 -23.78 -33.33
C GLY A 218 -2.20 -22.41 -33.46
N ASP A 219 -2.57 -21.47 -32.59
CA ASP A 219 -2.10 -20.09 -32.55
C ASP A 219 -1.03 -19.88 -31.46
N ALA A 220 -0.61 -20.94 -30.76
CA ALA A 220 0.44 -20.87 -29.75
C ALA A 220 1.81 -20.73 -30.43
N GLU A 221 2.21 -19.48 -30.69
CA GLU A 221 3.53 -19.14 -31.22
C GLU A 221 4.63 -19.26 -30.15
N ALA A 222 4.26 -19.17 -28.87
CA ALA A 222 5.15 -19.27 -27.72
C ALA A 222 4.61 -20.23 -26.64
N VAL A 223 5.51 -20.79 -25.83
CA VAL A 223 5.18 -21.63 -24.69
C VAL A 223 5.86 -21.07 -23.44
N THR A 224 5.06 -20.67 -22.46
CA THR A 224 5.55 -20.23 -21.15
C THR A 224 5.70 -21.43 -20.22
N LEU A 225 6.89 -21.59 -19.64
CA LEU A 225 7.22 -22.69 -18.74
C LEU A 225 7.55 -22.14 -17.36
N TRP A 226 6.99 -22.77 -16.34
CA TRP A 226 7.26 -22.47 -14.94
C TRP A 226 8.06 -23.62 -14.33
N SER A 227 9.13 -23.29 -13.62
CA SER A 227 10.02 -24.25 -12.97
C SER A 227 10.41 -23.72 -11.61
N HIS A 228 10.56 -24.64 -10.65
CA HIS A 228 10.95 -24.33 -9.29
C HIS A 228 12.23 -25.10 -8.97
N ASP A 229 13.24 -24.42 -8.45
CA ASP A 229 14.43 -25.06 -7.90
C ASP A 229 14.23 -25.30 -6.42
N ILE A 230 13.81 -26.51 -6.07
CA ILE A 230 13.64 -26.93 -4.68
C ILE A 230 14.98 -27.20 -3.96
N THR A 231 16.09 -27.16 -4.69
CA THR A 231 17.44 -27.35 -4.14
C THR A 231 18.12 -26.04 -3.79
N ALA A 232 17.46 -24.91 -4.08
CA ALA A 232 17.94 -23.57 -3.78
C ALA A 232 18.20 -23.44 -2.26
N ALA A 233 19.46 -23.17 -1.92
CA ALA A 233 19.86 -22.97 -0.54
C ALA A 233 19.54 -21.54 -0.10
N SER A 234 19.09 -21.42 1.15
CA SER A 234 18.82 -20.12 1.75
C SER A 234 20.06 -19.22 1.78
N GLY A 235 19.88 -17.93 1.49
CA GLY A 235 20.95 -16.93 1.46
C GLY A 235 21.91 -17.03 0.26
N ALA A 236 21.78 -18.03 -0.60
CA ALA A 236 22.61 -18.17 -1.79
C ALA A 236 22.06 -17.39 -2.98
N THR A 237 22.93 -17.09 -3.94
CA THR A 237 22.56 -16.42 -5.19
C THR A 237 22.81 -17.34 -6.37
N TYR A 238 21.79 -17.51 -7.22
CA TYR A 238 21.80 -18.42 -8.36
C TYR A 238 21.61 -17.68 -9.68
N ARG A 239 22.01 -18.32 -10.77
CA ARG A 239 21.60 -17.95 -12.13
C ARG A 239 21.04 -19.20 -12.78
N TYR A 240 19.91 -19.04 -13.47
CA TYR A 240 19.21 -20.15 -14.10
C TYR A 240 19.35 -20.06 -15.60
N ARG A 241 19.33 -21.21 -16.27
CA ARG A 241 19.07 -21.33 -17.71
C ARG A 241 18.29 -22.60 -17.94
N MET A 242 17.45 -22.62 -18.94
CA MET A 242 16.55 -23.73 -19.21
C MET A 242 16.83 -24.32 -20.57
N ARG A 243 16.51 -25.61 -20.72
CA ARG A 243 16.48 -26.31 -22.01
C ARG A 243 15.26 -27.22 -22.00
N VAL A 244 14.47 -27.15 -23.06
CA VAL A 244 13.22 -27.91 -23.17
C VAL A 244 13.48 -29.14 -24.02
N TRP A 245 12.98 -30.28 -23.56
CA TRP A 245 12.96 -31.52 -24.32
C TRP A 245 11.52 -31.85 -24.69
N VAL A 246 11.27 -31.98 -25.99
CA VAL A 246 9.96 -32.36 -26.53
C VAL A 246 10.04 -33.75 -27.16
N THR A 247 8.95 -34.50 -27.07
CA THR A 247 8.88 -35.82 -27.73
C THR A 247 8.97 -35.61 -29.24
N ASN A 248 9.86 -36.36 -29.90
CA ASN A 248 10.08 -36.21 -31.33
C ASN A 248 9.00 -36.96 -32.13
N PRO A 249 8.12 -36.27 -32.89
CA PRO A 249 7.05 -36.92 -33.65
C PRO A 249 7.58 -37.76 -34.83
N PHE A 250 8.84 -37.55 -35.22
CA PHE A 250 9.51 -38.22 -36.34
C PHE A 250 10.30 -39.46 -35.92
N TYR A 251 10.46 -39.71 -34.62
CA TYR A 251 11.27 -40.83 -34.13
C TYR A 251 10.79 -42.17 -34.72
N GLY A 252 11.73 -42.91 -35.32
CA GLY A 252 11.44 -44.19 -35.98
C GLY A 252 10.69 -44.11 -37.31
N LYS A 253 10.41 -42.90 -37.83
CA LYS A 253 9.69 -42.68 -39.09
C LYS A 253 10.60 -42.30 -40.27
N ALA A 254 11.88 -42.70 -40.22
CA ALA A 254 12.88 -42.35 -41.25
C ALA A 254 12.44 -42.71 -42.68
N ALA A 255 11.69 -43.81 -42.86
CA ALA A 255 11.18 -44.24 -44.16
C ALA A 255 10.14 -43.28 -44.77
N SER A 256 9.51 -42.42 -43.96
CA SER A 256 8.50 -41.44 -44.39
C SER A 256 9.06 -40.03 -44.54
N LEU A 257 10.36 -39.83 -44.30
CA LEU A 257 11.04 -38.53 -44.39
C LEU A 257 11.91 -38.46 -45.65
N GLY A 258 12.14 -37.26 -46.16
CA GLY A 258 13.14 -37.03 -47.21
C GLY A 258 14.55 -37.35 -46.71
N GLU A 259 15.49 -37.65 -47.62
CA GLU A 259 16.85 -38.08 -47.28
C GLU A 259 17.53 -37.12 -46.29
N ASP A 260 17.40 -35.82 -46.54
CA ASP A 260 18.00 -34.73 -45.77
C ASP A 260 17.45 -34.66 -44.33
N GLN A 261 16.24 -35.19 -44.10
CA GLN A 261 15.51 -35.13 -42.83
C GLN A 261 15.56 -36.43 -42.04
N LYS A 262 16.11 -37.52 -42.60
CA LYS A 262 16.17 -38.83 -41.94
C LYS A 262 16.84 -38.77 -40.57
N HIS A 263 17.84 -37.92 -40.41
CA HIS A 263 18.54 -37.71 -39.14
C HIS A 263 17.61 -37.23 -38.02
N LEU A 264 16.49 -36.56 -38.34
CA LEU A 264 15.48 -36.17 -37.36
C LEU A 264 14.75 -37.39 -36.78
N ALA A 265 14.76 -38.56 -37.42
CA ALA A 265 14.10 -39.76 -36.89
C ALA A 265 14.97 -40.56 -35.90
N ASP A 266 16.24 -40.19 -35.71
CA ASP A 266 17.22 -40.95 -34.95
C ASP A 266 17.05 -40.79 -33.43
N ALA A 267 16.57 -39.63 -32.98
CA ALA A 267 16.44 -39.30 -31.57
C ALA A 267 14.98 -39.34 -31.08
N PRO A 268 14.67 -39.96 -29.92
CA PRO A 268 13.31 -40.03 -29.40
C PRO A 268 12.77 -38.70 -28.86
N ALA A 269 13.67 -37.73 -28.63
CA ALA A 269 13.32 -36.39 -28.16
C ALA A 269 14.16 -35.35 -28.91
N LEU A 270 13.56 -34.20 -29.14
CA LEU A 270 14.23 -33.01 -29.65
C LEU A 270 14.45 -32.06 -28.48
N ALA A 271 15.63 -31.47 -28.43
CA ALA A 271 15.99 -30.55 -27.38
C ALA A 271 16.23 -29.16 -27.97
N SER A 272 15.65 -28.13 -27.35
CA SER A 272 15.90 -26.75 -27.73
C SER A 272 17.37 -26.37 -27.53
N ASP A 273 17.78 -25.19 -27.97
CA ASP A 273 18.99 -24.59 -27.42
C ASP A 273 18.77 -24.20 -25.95
N PHE A 274 19.87 -23.97 -25.21
CA PHE A 274 19.75 -23.39 -23.88
C PHE A 274 19.23 -21.95 -23.98
N SER A 275 18.36 -21.57 -23.06
CA SER A 275 18.04 -20.16 -22.86
C SER A 275 19.30 -19.37 -22.48
N PRO A 276 19.30 -18.04 -22.67
CA PRO A 276 20.23 -17.18 -21.98
C PRO A 276 20.17 -17.42 -20.46
N TRP A 277 21.27 -17.16 -19.78
CA TRP A 277 21.28 -17.14 -18.32
C TRP A 277 20.41 -15.99 -17.80
N THR A 278 19.65 -16.24 -16.74
CA THR A 278 18.96 -15.19 -16.00
C THR A 278 19.96 -14.22 -15.37
N ASN A 279 19.43 -13.08 -14.93
CA ASN A 279 20.09 -12.26 -13.93
C ASN A 279 20.28 -13.07 -12.63
N PRO A 280 21.28 -12.72 -11.79
CA PRO A 280 21.42 -13.31 -10.47
C PRO A 280 20.14 -13.17 -9.65
N VAL A 281 19.65 -14.27 -9.10
CA VAL A 281 18.49 -14.36 -8.22
C VAL A 281 18.98 -14.74 -6.84
N SER A 282 18.79 -13.86 -5.87
CA SER A 282 19.14 -14.12 -4.47
C SER A 282 17.99 -14.80 -3.76
N VAL A 283 18.27 -15.91 -3.10
CA VAL A 283 17.34 -16.60 -2.21
C VAL A 283 17.41 -15.93 -0.86
N PHE A 284 16.25 -15.61 -0.27
CA PHE A 284 16.22 -15.05 1.06
C PHE A 284 16.87 -16.01 2.08
N GLY A 285 17.48 -15.42 3.11
CA GLY A 285 17.83 -16.11 4.34
C GLY A 285 16.61 -16.82 4.92
N ASP A 286 16.81 -17.81 5.78
CA ASP A 286 15.74 -18.50 6.50
C ASP A 286 15.46 -17.80 7.83
N ARG A 287 16.37 -16.92 8.26
CA ARG A 287 16.27 -16.12 9.47
C ARG A 287 16.72 -14.69 9.26
N TYR A 288 15.99 -13.77 9.88
CA TYR A 288 16.26 -12.34 9.86
C TYR A 288 16.02 -11.73 11.24
N TYR A 289 16.60 -10.55 11.46
CA TYR A 289 16.26 -9.73 12.60
C TYR A 289 16.20 -8.26 12.20
N TYR A 290 15.35 -7.53 12.92
CA TYR A 290 15.15 -6.10 12.77
C TYR A 290 15.09 -5.45 14.13
N ILE A 291 15.76 -4.31 14.29
CA ILE A 291 15.63 -3.50 15.49
C ILE A 291 14.43 -2.58 15.29
N VAL A 292 13.39 -2.76 16.10
CA VAL A 292 12.15 -1.98 15.94
C VAL A 292 12.08 -0.77 16.86
N THR A 293 12.73 -0.84 18.02
CA THR A 293 12.87 0.29 18.94
C THR A 293 14.22 0.26 19.65
N ALA A 294 14.74 1.42 20.02
CA ALA A 294 15.93 1.52 20.86
C ALA A 294 15.87 2.77 21.75
N GLN A 295 16.50 2.69 22.91
CA GLN A 295 16.62 3.76 23.89
C GLN A 295 18.08 3.87 24.31
N GLN A 296 18.64 5.07 24.18
CA GLN A 296 20.00 5.37 24.61
C GLN A 296 20.04 5.47 26.15
N SER A 297 21.18 5.13 26.73
CA SER A 297 21.45 5.45 28.13
C SER A 297 21.58 6.97 28.31
N ASP A 298 20.76 7.56 29.18
CA ASP A 298 20.92 8.97 29.55
C ASP A 298 21.91 9.08 30.72
N ALA A 299 23.15 9.46 30.39
CA ALA A 299 24.20 9.69 31.40
C ALA A 299 23.93 10.92 32.28
N SER A 300 23.01 11.81 31.88
CA SER A 300 22.68 13.05 32.58
C SER A 300 21.46 12.92 33.51
N ALA A 301 20.67 11.86 33.36
CA ALA A 301 19.51 11.60 34.22
C ALA A 301 19.95 11.18 35.63
N VAL A 302 19.26 11.70 36.65
CA VAL A 302 19.44 11.33 38.07
C VAL A 302 19.25 9.82 38.30
N ILE A 303 18.41 9.20 37.47
CA ILE A 303 18.24 7.75 37.38
C ILE A 303 18.88 7.31 36.06
N GLN A 304 20.03 6.64 36.14
CA GLN A 304 20.70 6.10 34.95
C GLN A 304 19.80 5.07 34.27
N THR A 305 19.21 5.44 33.14
CA THR A 305 18.54 4.48 32.26
C THR A 305 19.62 3.70 31.52
N ARG A 306 19.50 2.36 31.50
CA ARG A 306 20.37 1.52 30.70
C ARG A 306 19.97 1.63 29.23
N ALA A 307 20.97 1.57 28.36
CA ALA A 307 20.74 1.42 26.93
C ALA A 307 20.01 0.11 26.68
N ARG A 308 18.94 0.14 25.88
CA ARG A 308 18.13 -1.05 25.54
C ARG A 308 17.63 -0.98 24.10
N ALA A 309 17.44 -2.13 23.50
CA ALA A 309 16.77 -2.27 22.20
C ALA A 309 15.65 -3.30 22.26
N THR A 310 14.72 -3.23 21.32
CA THR A 310 13.77 -4.33 21.06
C THR A 310 14.01 -4.79 19.63
N ALA A 311 14.22 -6.08 19.45
CA ALA A 311 14.37 -6.71 18.16
C ALA A 311 13.18 -7.63 17.87
N GLU A 312 12.78 -7.66 16.60
CA GLU A 312 11.90 -8.68 16.06
C GLU A 312 12.75 -9.64 15.23
N LEU A 313 12.64 -10.93 15.52
CA LEU A 313 13.34 -12.02 14.86
C LEU A 313 12.32 -12.78 14.02
N PHE A 314 12.73 -13.14 12.81
CA PHE A 314 11.91 -13.85 11.85
C PHE A 314 12.59 -15.16 11.46
N GLU A 315 11.85 -16.27 11.42
CA GLU A 315 12.28 -17.55 10.85
C GLU A 315 11.22 -18.06 9.88
N PHE A 316 11.60 -18.42 8.66
CA PHE A 316 10.67 -19.02 7.71
C PHE A 316 10.40 -20.47 8.12
N TYR A 317 9.16 -20.75 8.53
CA TYR A 317 8.80 -22.06 9.04
C TYR A 317 7.36 -22.42 8.67
N TYR A 318 7.23 -23.54 7.96
CA TYR A 318 5.95 -24.10 7.55
C TYR A 318 5.15 -23.11 6.68
N GLY A 319 5.77 -22.68 5.57
CA GLY A 319 5.14 -21.82 4.55
C GLY A 319 5.00 -20.34 4.90
N TYR A 320 5.25 -19.95 6.15
CA TYR A 320 5.10 -18.58 6.63
C TYR A 320 6.31 -18.15 7.46
N TRP A 321 6.55 -16.85 7.50
CA TRP A 321 7.48 -16.28 8.47
C TRP A 321 6.90 -16.43 9.88
N ARG A 322 7.74 -16.74 10.87
CA ARG A 322 7.37 -16.78 12.29
C ARG A 322 8.10 -15.66 12.99
N ARG A 323 7.40 -14.92 13.86
CA ARG A 323 7.94 -13.76 14.53
C ARG A 323 8.13 -14.02 16.02
N GLY A 324 9.34 -13.77 16.51
CA GLY A 324 9.65 -13.66 17.93
C GLY A 324 10.07 -12.23 18.27
N ILE A 325 9.75 -11.77 19.47
CA ILE A 325 10.11 -10.41 19.94
C ILE A 325 10.99 -10.53 21.18
N VAL A 326 12.14 -9.85 21.17
CA VAL A 326 13.08 -9.86 22.28
C VAL A 326 13.47 -8.45 22.69
N ARG A 327 13.57 -8.21 24.00
CA ARG A 327 14.18 -7.01 24.57
C ARG A 327 15.63 -7.33 24.90
N LEU A 328 16.54 -6.48 24.43
CA LEU A 328 17.98 -6.69 24.49
C LEU A 328 18.64 -5.57 25.30
N ASP A 329 19.47 -5.97 26.25
CA ASP A 329 20.52 -5.14 26.85
C ASP A 329 21.86 -5.40 26.14
N PRO A 330 22.83 -4.46 26.19
CA PRO A 330 24.18 -4.69 25.68
C PRO A 330 24.81 -5.96 26.27
N GLY A 331 25.19 -6.88 25.39
CA GLY A 331 25.71 -8.22 25.71
C GLY A 331 24.71 -9.34 25.43
N ASP A 332 23.42 -9.03 25.28
CA ASP A 332 22.39 -10.04 25.10
C ASP A 332 22.42 -10.65 23.68
N PRO A 333 22.29 -11.97 23.55
CA PRO A 333 22.17 -12.64 22.27
C PRO A 333 20.79 -12.38 21.65
N LEU A 334 20.72 -12.45 20.32
CA LEU A 334 19.46 -12.38 19.61
C LEU A 334 18.77 -13.75 19.66
N LEU A 335 17.91 -13.93 20.66
CA LEU A 335 17.13 -15.14 20.91
C LEU A 335 15.68 -14.74 21.22
N ALA A 336 14.72 -15.33 20.52
CA ALA A 336 13.30 -15.06 20.78
C ALA A 336 12.46 -16.30 20.54
N ASP A 337 11.44 -16.50 21.38
CA ASP A 337 10.41 -17.49 21.11
C ASP A 337 9.38 -16.89 20.14
N ALA A 338 9.10 -17.62 19.07
CA ALA A 338 8.03 -17.32 18.12
C ALA A 338 6.81 -18.19 18.39
N GLU A 339 5.64 -17.58 18.31
CA GLU A 339 4.38 -18.30 18.41
C GLU A 339 4.15 -19.15 17.16
N VAL A 340 3.87 -20.43 17.37
CA VAL A 340 3.52 -21.37 16.30
C VAL A 340 2.15 -21.95 16.64
N PRO A 341 1.14 -21.80 15.75
CA PRO A 341 -0.17 -22.41 15.97
C PRO A 341 -0.05 -23.95 15.97
N ASP A 342 -1.12 -24.66 16.30
CA ASP A 342 -1.13 -26.12 16.24
C ASP A 342 -1.00 -26.60 14.78
N LEU A 343 0.24 -26.85 14.34
CA LEU A 343 0.53 -27.30 12.99
C LEU A 343 0.55 -28.83 12.95
N PRO A 344 -0.15 -29.49 12.01
CA PRO A 344 -0.10 -30.92 11.86
C PRO A 344 1.31 -31.37 11.44
N LEU A 345 1.76 -32.49 12.01
CA LEU A 345 2.95 -33.17 11.54
C LEU A 345 2.54 -34.27 10.57
N PHE A 346 3.28 -34.44 9.47
CA PHE A 346 3.03 -35.51 8.50
C PHE A 346 4.25 -36.41 8.41
N SER A 347 4.05 -37.72 8.51
CA SER A 347 5.05 -38.71 8.05
C SER A 347 4.88 -38.92 6.56
N MET A 348 5.98 -38.84 5.84
CA MET A 348 6.05 -39.12 4.41
C MET A 348 6.70 -40.50 4.24
N ASP A 349 5.93 -41.46 3.75
CA ASP A 349 6.38 -42.81 3.46
C ASP A 349 6.22 -43.10 1.98
N GLN A 350 7.14 -43.89 1.43
CA GLN A 350 7.06 -44.34 0.04
C GLN A 350 6.59 -45.80 0.03
N ASP A 351 5.49 -46.07 -0.68
CA ASP A 351 4.96 -47.43 -0.79
C ASP A 351 5.84 -48.35 -1.66
N ASP A 352 5.56 -49.65 -1.67
CA ASP A 352 6.28 -50.65 -2.48
C ASP A 352 6.27 -50.36 -4.00
N LYS A 353 5.39 -49.46 -4.47
CA LYS A 353 5.26 -49.06 -5.87
C LYS A 353 5.97 -47.74 -6.16
N GLY A 354 6.63 -47.14 -5.17
CA GLY A 354 7.31 -45.87 -5.28
C GLY A 354 6.40 -44.64 -5.13
N ALA A 355 5.13 -44.81 -4.77
CA ALA A 355 4.21 -43.71 -4.53
C ALA A 355 4.40 -43.15 -3.12
N TRP A 356 4.50 -41.83 -3.00
CA TRP A 356 4.56 -41.14 -1.71
C TRP A 356 3.16 -41.04 -1.09
N THR A 357 3.06 -41.39 0.18
CA THR A 357 1.87 -41.21 1.02
C THR A 357 2.22 -40.32 2.21
N ALA A 358 1.32 -39.40 2.55
CA ALA A 358 1.42 -38.56 3.71
C ALA A 358 0.40 -39.01 4.76
N GLU A 359 0.86 -39.38 5.95
CA GLU A 359 -0.01 -39.70 7.08
C GLU A 359 0.11 -38.60 8.14
N ARG A 360 -1.03 -38.06 8.57
CA ARG A 360 -1.08 -37.06 9.64
C ARG A 360 -0.78 -37.75 10.97
N GLN A 361 0.19 -37.24 11.71
CA GLN A 361 0.49 -37.69 13.05
C GLN A 361 -0.43 -37.01 14.07
N ASP A 362 -0.78 -37.73 15.14
CA ASP A 362 -1.58 -37.18 16.25
C ASP A 362 -0.84 -36.04 16.99
N ALA A 363 0.49 -36.03 16.92
CA ALA A 363 1.31 -34.96 17.46
C ALA A 363 1.23 -33.71 16.57
N ALA A 364 0.73 -32.61 17.13
CA ALA A 364 0.87 -31.29 16.53
C ALA A 364 2.23 -30.70 16.90
N LEU A 365 2.85 -30.02 15.94
CA LEU A 365 3.91 -29.06 16.22
C LEU A 365 3.24 -27.82 16.82
N SER A 366 3.26 -27.72 18.14
CA SER A 366 2.67 -26.59 18.87
C SER A 366 3.61 -26.01 19.91
N GLY A 367 3.34 -24.76 20.27
CA GLY A 367 4.06 -24.04 21.31
C GLY A 367 5.15 -23.11 20.78
N PRO A 368 5.90 -22.48 21.70
CA PRO A 368 6.94 -21.53 21.34
C PRO A 368 8.06 -22.23 20.58
N ARG A 369 8.44 -21.68 19.44
CA ARG A 369 9.61 -22.09 18.66
C ARG A 369 10.72 -21.09 18.86
N LEU A 370 11.86 -21.56 19.37
CA LEU A 370 13.04 -20.72 19.55
C LEU A 370 13.64 -20.33 18.19
N ILE A 371 13.63 -19.05 17.87
CA ILE A 371 14.43 -18.47 16.79
C ILE A 371 15.81 -18.17 17.35
N ASP A 372 16.79 -19.00 16.98
CA ASP A 372 18.16 -18.89 17.45
C ASP A 372 19.04 -18.12 16.45
N LEU A 373 19.37 -16.89 16.83
CA LEU A 373 20.39 -16.03 16.22
C LEU A 373 21.46 -15.65 17.26
N SER A 374 21.75 -16.53 18.22
CA SER A 374 22.66 -16.26 19.35
C SER A 374 24.11 -15.98 18.96
N SER A 375 24.49 -16.31 17.73
CA SER A 375 25.76 -15.89 17.15
C SER A 375 25.83 -14.37 16.93
N ALA A 376 24.69 -13.69 16.90
CA ALA A 376 24.56 -12.25 16.94
C ALA A 376 24.16 -11.74 18.33
N PHE A 377 24.70 -10.58 18.73
CA PHE A 377 24.39 -9.97 20.03
C PHE A 377 24.47 -8.44 19.98
N LEU A 378 23.68 -7.80 20.84
CA LEU A 378 23.67 -6.35 20.97
C LEU A 378 24.97 -5.87 21.63
N LEU A 379 25.68 -4.93 21.01
CA LEU A 379 26.89 -4.34 21.59
C LEU A 379 26.62 -3.04 22.33
N SER A 380 25.82 -2.14 21.73
CA SER A 380 25.55 -0.82 22.30
C SER A 380 24.40 -0.11 21.58
N VAL A 381 23.82 0.90 22.23
CA VAL A 381 22.88 1.86 21.63
C VAL A 381 23.43 3.26 21.87
N ALA A 382 23.66 4.03 20.80
CA ALA A 382 24.12 5.41 20.87
C ALA A 382 23.19 6.35 20.12
N GLY A 383 23.11 7.62 20.52
CA GLY A 383 22.40 8.64 19.75
C GLY A 383 23.32 9.29 18.71
N ILE A 384 22.74 9.74 17.60
CA ILE A 384 23.44 10.62 16.65
C ILE A 384 23.39 12.05 17.19
N PRO A 385 24.52 12.75 17.40
CA PRO A 385 24.51 14.12 17.93
C PRO A 385 23.70 15.11 17.08
N ALA A 386 23.67 14.91 15.76
CA ALA A 386 22.95 15.74 14.81
C ALA A 386 21.44 15.43 14.77
N GLU A 387 21.03 14.22 15.13
CA GLU A 387 19.64 13.76 15.07
C GLU A 387 19.24 13.18 16.43
N ARG A 388 18.88 14.07 17.36
CA ARG A 388 18.64 13.75 18.78
C ARG A 388 17.63 12.63 19.04
N ASN A 389 16.85 12.22 18.05
CA ASN A 389 15.80 11.22 18.17
C ASN A 389 16.03 9.93 17.36
N GLN A 390 17.21 9.76 16.74
CA GLN A 390 17.54 8.54 16.00
C GLN A 390 18.64 7.75 16.72
N PRO A 391 18.29 6.71 17.49
CA PRO A 391 19.28 5.82 18.09
C PRO A 391 19.92 4.93 17.02
N LEU A 392 21.25 4.86 17.04
CA LEU A 392 22.06 3.86 16.36
C LEU A 392 22.22 2.65 17.26
N VAL A 393 21.95 1.47 16.71
CA VAL A 393 22.12 0.19 17.39
C VAL A 393 23.27 -0.57 16.77
N TYR A 394 24.28 -0.86 17.59
CA TYR A 394 25.47 -1.60 17.18
C TYR A 394 25.27 -3.07 17.51
N VAL A 395 25.24 -3.92 16.49
CA VAL A 395 25.07 -5.37 16.63
C VAL A 395 26.30 -6.05 16.07
N ARG A 396 26.82 -7.07 16.77
CA ARG A 396 27.78 -7.99 16.17
C ARG A 396 26.99 -9.11 15.51
N ASN A 397 27.18 -9.36 14.22
CA ASN A 397 26.51 -10.45 13.53
C ASN A 397 27.22 -11.81 13.77
N ALA A 398 26.65 -12.87 13.22
CA ALA A 398 27.19 -14.24 13.29
C ALA A 398 28.62 -14.37 12.77
N ASP A 399 28.96 -13.62 11.72
CA ASP A 399 30.29 -13.60 11.10
C ASP A 399 31.30 -12.75 11.89
N GLY A 400 30.87 -12.18 13.01
CA GLY A 400 31.66 -11.34 13.88
C GLY A 400 31.82 -9.89 13.40
N GLN A 401 31.20 -9.51 12.28
CA GLN A 401 31.17 -8.16 11.75
C GLN A 401 30.28 -7.23 12.58
N LEU A 402 30.68 -5.97 12.66
CA LEU A 402 29.91 -4.91 13.29
C LEU A 402 28.90 -4.34 12.29
N VAL A 403 27.61 -4.45 12.61
CA VAL A 403 26.51 -3.88 11.82
C VAL A 403 25.85 -2.77 12.63
N ILE A 404 25.61 -1.63 11.99
CA ILE A 404 24.86 -0.51 12.56
C ILE A 404 23.44 -0.58 12.02
N ARG A 405 22.45 -0.56 12.91
CA ARG A 405 21.03 -0.59 12.58
C ARG A 405 20.37 0.68 13.06
N VAL A 406 19.41 1.17 12.29
CA VAL A 406 18.60 2.34 12.62
C VAL A 406 17.15 1.85 12.71
N PRO A 407 16.48 1.95 13.88
CA PRO A 407 15.16 1.34 14.04
C PRO A 407 14.06 1.89 13.12
N ARG A 408 14.28 3.10 12.59
CA ARG A 408 13.40 3.69 11.58
C ARG A 408 13.57 3.00 10.22
N ASP A 409 14.81 2.82 9.79
CA ASP A 409 15.14 2.23 8.48
C ASP A 409 14.78 0.73 8.44
N ASP A 410 15.04 0.02 9.55
CA ASP A 410 14.67 -1.40 9.68
C ASP A 410 13.16 -1.60 9.50
N ARG A 411 12.34 -0.80 10.20
CA ARG A 411 10.87 -0.86 10.07
C ARG A 411 10.35 -0.38 8.73
N GLY A 412 11.05 0.57 8.10
CA GLY A 412 10.69 1.08 6.77
C GLY A 412 11.16 0.18 5.62
N SER A 413 11.84 -0.94 5.91
CA SER A 413 12.34 -1.82 4.86
C SER A 413 11.21 -2.69 4.29
N ALA A 414 11.10 -2.78 2.96
CA ALA A 414 10.09 -3.60 2.30
C ALA A 414 10.14 -5.07 2.74
N LEU A 415 11.35 -5.59 3.02
CA LEU A 415 11.54 -6.95 3.49
C LEU A 415 10.98 -7.17 4.91
N TYR A 416 11.12 -6.18 5.80
CA TYR A 416 10.49 -6.24 7.13
C TYR A 416 8.96 -6.29 7.00
N THR A 417 8.36 -5.42 6.19
CA THR A 417 6.91 -5.40 5.96
C THR A 417 6.41 -6.75 5.44
N LEU A 418 7.09 -7.31 4.43
CA LEU A 418 6.77 -8.63 3.87
C LEU A 418 6.78 -9.73 4.95
N MET A 419 7.85 -9.78 5.76
CA MET A 419 7.99 -10.80 6.81
C MET A 419 6.99 -10.59 7.94
N SER A 420 6.73 -9.35 8.34
CA SER A 420 5.75 -9.00 9.37
C SER A 420 4.34 -9.43 8.95
N ASN A 421 3.94 -9.11 7.71
CA ASN A 421 2.63 -9.48 7.19
C ASN A 421 2.49 -11.00 7.08
N SER A 422 3.50 -11.68 6.51
CA SER A 422 3.54 -13.15 6.45
C SER A 422 3.47 -13.79 7.84
N ALA A 423 4.08 -13.18 8.86
CA ALA A 423 4.01 -13.69 10.22
C ALA A 423 2.63 -13.53 10.87
N VAL A 424 1.91 -12.46 10.56
CA VAL A 424 0.52 -12.29 10.99
C VAL A 424 -0.38 -13.31 10.29
N ASP A 425 -0.25 -13.45 8.96
CA ASP A 425 -1.02 -14.41 8.17
C ASP A 425 -0.78 -15.85 8.63
N GLY A 426 0.47 -16.18 8.94
CA GLY A 426 0.86 -17.51 9.38
C GLY A 426 0.22 -17.96 10.69
N LEU A 427 -0.28 -17.05 11.53
CA LEU A 427 -0.99 -17.39 12.77
C LEU A 427 -2.40 -17.91 12.52
N THR A 428 -3.04 -17.48 11.42
CA THR A 428 -4.43 -17.82 11.09
C THR A 428 -4.56 -18.67 9.83
N ALA A 429 -3.46 -18.87 9.10
CA ALA A 429 -3.43 -19.65 7.88
C ALA A 429 -3.97 -21.08 8.09
N LEU A 430 -4.90 -21.47 7.23
CA LEU A 430 -5.39 -22.84 7.17
C LEU A 430 -4.27 -23.73 6.63
N VAL A 431 -3.94 -24.78 7.38
CA VAL A 431 -2.98 -25.78 6.95
C VAL A 431 -3.63 -26.67 5.89
N LEU A 432 -2.98 -26.79 4.74
CA LEU A 432 -3.46 -27.62 3.64
C LEU A 432 -2.93 -29.04 3.83
N GLU A 433 -3.83 -29.99 4.06
CA GLU A 433 -3.43 -31.38 4.17
C GLU A 433 -2.96 -31.91 2.80
N PRO A 434 -1.83 -32.65 2.72
CA PRO A 434 -1.38 -33.25 1.48
C PRO A 434 -2.48 -34.10 0.83
N GLY A 435 -2.77 -33.84 -0.44
CA GLY A 435 -3.85 -34.52 -1.19
C GLY A 435 -5.25 -33.93 -0.99
N SER A 436 -5.42 -32.93 -0.11
CA SER A 436 -6.65 -32.14 -0.07
C SER A 436 -6.76 -31.31 -1.36
N ASN A 437 -7.83 -31.50 -2.12
CA ASN A 437 -8.11 -30.69 -3.30
C ASN A 437 -8.50 -29.28 -2.84
N ALA A 438 -7.51 -28.39 -2.69
CA ALA A 438 -7.67 -27.01 -2.20
C ALA A 438 -8.73 -26.20 -2.98
N ARG A 439 -9.07 -26.60 -4.21
CA ARG A 439 -10.11 -25.98 -5.05
C ARG A 439 -11.52 -25.95 -4.42
N ARG A 440 -11.80 -26.69 -3.35
CA ARG A 440 -13.10 -26.63 -2.67
C ARG A 440 -13.14 -25.69 -1.46
N ALA A 441 -12.02 -25.20 -0.95
CA ALA A 441 -12.00 -24.43 0.29
C ALA A 441 -12.19 -22.92 0.10
N SER A 442 -11.95 -22.37 -1.09
CA SER A 442 -12.09 -20.93 -1.37
C SER A 442 -13.50 -20.51 -1.81
N SER A 443 -14.48 -21.42 -1.84
CA SER A 443 -15.88 -20.99 -1.90
C SER A 443 -16.23 -20.39 -0.54
N LEU A 444 -16.16 -19.05 -0.48
CA LEU A 444 -16.89 -18.23 0.48
C LEU A 444 -18.23 -18.90 0.83
N PRO A 445 -18.66 -18.91 2.10
CA PRO A 445 -19.89 -19.55 2.50
C PRO A 445 -21.00 -19.10 1.56
N ASP A 446 -21.61 -20.07 0.87
CA ASP A 446 -22.71 -19.87 -0.07
C ASP A 446 -23.65 -18.82 0.53
N SER A 447 -23.60 -17.61 -0.03
CA SER A 447 -24.71 -16.69 0.08
C SER A 447 -25.87 -17.47 -0.52
N ALA A 448 -26.78 -17.91 0.34
CA ALA A 448 -27.92 -18.77 0.00
C ALA A 448 -28.43 -18.39 -1.39
N PRO A 449 -28.66 -19.37 -2.30
CA PRO A 449 -28.94 -19.08 -3.70
C PRO A 449 -30.15 -18.16 -3.79
N GLY A 450 -29.87 -16.86 -3.93
CA GLY A 450 -30.87 -15.87 -4.25
C GLY A 450 -31.34 -16.23 -5.65
N ASN A 451 -32.63 -16.57 -5.76
CA ASN A 451 -33.34 -16.78 -7.02
C ASN A 451 -33.07 -15.59 -7.96
N ARG A 452 -31.99 -15.65 -8.75
CA ARG A 452 -31.84 -14.83 -9.94
C ARG A 452 -32.65 -15.53 -11.03
N PRO A 453 -33.73 -14.91 -11.53
CA PRO A 453 -34.50 -15.48 -12.63
C PRO A 453 -33.58 -15.69 -13.84
N ARG A 454 -33.71 -16.86 -14.48
CA ARG A 454 -32.90 -17.20 -15.66
C ARG A 454 -33.18 -16.18 -16.77
N PRO A 455 -32.15 -15.68 -17.49
CA PRO A 455 -32.36 -14.90 -18.70
C PRO A 455 -33.08 -15.76 -19.72
N GLY A 456 -34.38 -15.49 -19.95
CA GLY A 456 -35.23 -16.22 -20.90
C GLY A 456 -36.50 -16.84 -20.32
N GLU A 457 -36.67 -16.85 -18.99
CA GLU A 457 -37.92 -17.32 -18.38
C GLU A 457 -38.97 -16.20 -18.45
N ARG A 458 -39.81 -16.23 -19.50
CA ARG A 458 -40.98 -15.37 -19.61
C ARG A 458 -41.93 -15.70 -18.46
N THR A 459 -42.08 -14.79 -17.52
CA THR A 459 -43.16 -14.82 -16.54
C THR A 459 -44.50 -14.89 -17.28
N PRO A 460 -45.38 -15.86 -16.96
CA PRO A 460 -46.75 -15.83 -17.43
C PRO A 460 -47.41 -14.55 -16.93
N ILE A 461 -48.05 -13.80 -17.83
CA ILE A 461 -48.98 -12.74 -17.48
C ILE A 461 -50.18 -13.44 -16.83
N GLY A 462 -50.14 -13.56 -15.51
CA GLY A 462 -51.22 -14.08 -14.69
C GLY A 462 -52.03 -12.92 -14.12
N ASP A 463 -53.34 -13.04 -14.28
CA ASP A 463 -54.38 -12.10 -13.89
C ASP A 463 -54.26 -11.56 -12.47
N SER A 464 -54.61 -10.28 -12.33
CA SER A 464 -54.76 -9.53 -11.10
C SER A 464 -55.56 -10.28 -10.02
N PRO A 465 -55.04 -10.43 -8.79
CA PRO A 465 -55.86 -10.87 -7.67
C PRO A 465 -56.63 -9.69 -7.08
N GLU A 466 -57.91 -9.95 -6.90
CA GLU A 466 -58.91 -9.15 -6.21
C GLU A 466 -58.45 -8.72 -4.81
N GLY A 467 -58.82 -7.49 -4.42
CA GLY A 467 -58.51 -6.91 -3.13
C GLY A 467 -59.22 -7.59 -1.94
N PRO A 468 -58.75 -7.34 -0.71
CA PRO A 468 -59.29 -8.00 0.48
C PRO A 468 -60.73 -7.54 0.78
N ARG A 469 -61.64 -8.51 0.87
CA ARG A 469 -63.03 -8.35 1.32
C ARG A 469 -63.11 -8.17 2.84
N ASN A 470 -64.06 -7.32 3.21
CA ASN A 470 -64.40 -6.81 4.53
C ASN A 470 -64.91 -7.92 5.49
N PRO A 471 -64.43 -8.01 6.75
CA PRO A 471 -64.72 -9.13 7.67
C PRO A 471 -66.06 -9.06 8.43
N ASN A 472 -67.09 -8.38 7.91
CA ASN A 472 -68.40 -8.25 8.59
C ASN A 472 -69.57 -8.81 7.77
N ASP A 473 -69.45 -10.06 7.29
CA ASP A 473 -70.63 -10.77 6.78
C ASP A 473 -70.84 -12.08 7.54
N THR A 474 -71.73 -11.99 8.51
CA THR A 474 -72.26 -13.08 9.31
C THR A 474 -73.44 -13.72 8.58
N GLY A 475 -73.41 -15.03 8.36
CA GLY A 475 -74.67 -15.75 8.18
C GLY A 475 -74.62 -17.08 7.43
N PHE A 476 -75.00 -18.12 8.19
CA PHE A 476 -75.83 -19.25 7.77
C PHE A 476 -75.19 -20.39 6.93
N THR A 477 -75.04 -21.54 7.63
CA THR A 477 -75.54 -22.92 7.33
C THR A 477 -75.76 -23.30 5.85
N ASP A 478 -75.40 -24.47 5.35
CA ASP A 478 -75.57 -25.84 5.88
C ASP A 478 -74.82 -26.84 4.95
N PRO A 479 -74.90 -28.19 5.06
CA PRO A 479 -73.75 -29.08 5.05
C PRO A 479 -73.80 -30.04 3.84
N ASP A 480 -73.14 -31.18 3.98
CA ASP A 480 -73.09 -32.32 3.05
C ASP A 480 -72.08 -32.20 1.90
N GLN A 481 -70.95 -32.87 2.05
CA GLN A 481 -70.79 -34.19 1.44
C GLN A 481 -69.55 -34.91 1.98
N PHE A 482 -69.70 -36.23 2.04
CA PHE A 482 -68.88 -37.25 2.71
C PHE A 482 -67.40 -37.30 2.31
#